data_AF-A0A9P9I9D3-F1
#
_entry.id   AF-A0A9P9I9D3-F1
#
_cell.length_a   1.000
_cell.length_b   1.000
_cell.length_c   1.000
_cell.angle_alpha   90.00
_cell.angle_beta   90.00
_cell.angle_gamma   90.00
#
_symmetry.space_group_name_H-M   'P 1'
#
loop_
_entity.id
_entity.type
_entity.pdbx_description
1 polymer ?
#
loop_
_entity_poly.entity_id
_entity_poly.type
_entity_poly.pdbx_seq_one_letter_code
_entity_poly.pdbx_strand_id
1 'polypeptide(L)'
;MPTCQKPQAHAQSKARRAANNNYLKLCATLYEKLGKLCLEYGAEIYFIARRNGRITGFITPDEGGEPWSPPSQQSLSKMYPPPVLKSPANCRRARHKRAKAIHRETNSQHDARETTANVSSAD
;
A
#
# COMPACT_ATOMS: atom_id res chain seq x y z
N MET A 1 -1.33 15.52 -48.40
CA MET A 1 -1.23 16.02 -47.02
C MET A 1 -1.36 14.86 -46.05
N PRO A 2 -0.26 14.31 -45.49
CA PRO A 2 -0.36 13.20 -44.54
C PRO A 2 -0.70 13.73 -43.14
N THR A 3 -1.69 13.09 -42.51
CA THR A 3 -2.19 13.44 -41.18
C THR A 3 -1.20 13.03 -40.08
N CYS A 4 -0.66 14.04 -39.40
CA CYS A 4 0.17 13.90 -38.20
C CYS A 4 -0.72 13.61 -36.98
N GLN A 5 -1.16 12.36 -36.82
CA GLN A 5 -1.83 11.91 -35.60
C GLN A 5 -1.38 10.47 -35.32
N LYS A 6 -0.46 10.26 -34.34
CA LYS A 6 -0.25 8.94 -33.69
C LYS A 6 0.72 8.83 -32.49
N PRO A 7 1.40 9.86 -31.93
CA PRO A 7 2.21 9.61 -30.71
C PRO A 7 1.37 9.31 -29.46
N GLN A 8 0.20 9.95 -29.32
CA GLN A 8 -0.56 9.95 -28.05
C GLN A 8 -1.29 8.62 -27.76
N ALA A 9 -1.87 7.96 -28.77
CA ALA A 9 -2.59 6.69 -28.59
C ALA A 9 -1.65 5.54 -28.17
N HIS A 10 -0.44 5.50 -28.74
CA HIS A 10 0.58 4.52 -28.37
C HIS A 10 1.15 4.77 -26.96
N ALA A 11 1.30 6.03 -26.53
CA ALA A 11 1.70 6.35 -25.16
C ALA A 11 0.64 5.93 -24.14
N GLN A 12 -0.64 6.20 -24.41
CA GLN A 12 -1.75 5.82 -23.51
C GLN A 12 -1.90 4.29 -23.39
N SER A 13 -1.77 3.55 -24.49
CA SER A 13 -1.81 2.08 -24.44
C SER A 13 -0.66 1.48 -23.62
N LYS A 14 0.57 2.00 -23.76
CA LYS A 14 1.72 1.60 -22.93
C LYS A 14 1.47 1.89 -21.45
N ALA A 15 0.96 3.09 -21.13
CA ALA A 15 0.63 3.47 -19.74
C ALA A 15 -0.42 2.55 -19.12
N ARG A 16 -1.48 2.18 -19.88
CA ARG A 16 -2.52 1.26 -19.40
C ARG A 16 -1.97 -0.15 -19.13
N ARG A 17 -1.09 -0.66 -20.00
CA ARG A 17 -0.42 -1.96 -19.78
C ARG A 17 0.45 -1.93 -18.52
N ALA A 18 1.26 -0.88 -18.36
CA ALA A 18 2.10 -0.72 -17.17
C ALA A 18 1.28 -0.67 -15.87
N ALA A 19 0.18 0.09 -15.85
CA ALA A 19 -0.70 0.17 -14.69
C ALA A 19 -1.36 -1.17 -14.34
N ASN A 20 -1.73 -1.98 -15.35
CA ASN A 20 -2.28 -3.31 -15.12
C ASN A 20 -1.22 -4.30 -14.61
N ASN A 21 -0.01 -4.28 -15.17
CA ASN A 21 1.08 -5.13 -14.68
C ASN A 21 1.43 -4.80 -13.23
N ASN A 22 1.46 -3.50 -12.88
CA ASN A 22 1.68 -3.06 -11.51
C ASN A 22 0.56 -3.53 -10.58
N TYR A 23 -0.71 -3.44 -11.01
CA TYR A 23 -1.85 -3.96 -10.24
C TYR A 23 -1.70 -5.47 -9.98
N LEU A 24 -1.40 -6.26 -11.00
CA LEU A 24 -1.25 -7.72 -10.86
C LEU A 24 -0.11 -8.08 -9.92
N LYS A 25 1.04 -7.40 -10.02
CA LYS A 25 2.17 -7.58 -9.09
C LYS A 25 1.78 -7.26 -7.65
N LEU A 26 1.07 -6.14 -7.44
CA LEU A 26 0.59 -5.77 -6.10
C LEU A 26 -0.41 -6.77 -5.53
N CYS A 27 -1.33 -7.29 -6.35
CA CYS A 27 -2.25 -8.34 -5.93
C CYS A 27 -1.52 -9.62 -5.54
N ALA A 28 -0.54 -10.05 -6.33
CA ALA A 28 0.27 -11.24 -6.03
C ALA A 28 0.98 -11.11 -4.67
N THR A 29 1.70 -9.99 -4.47
CA THR A 29 2.36 -9.71 -3.18
C THR A 29 1.34 -9.63 -2.04
N LEU A 30 0.17 -9.03 -2.26
CA LEU A 30 -0.87 -8.96 -1.24
C LEU A 30 -1.34 -10.37 -0.85
N TYR A 31 -1.60 -11.25 -1.81
CA TYR A 31 -2.03 -12.63 -1.53
C TYR A 31 -0.98 -13.42 -0.74
N GLU A 32 0.31 -13.25 -1.03
CA GLU A 32 1.37 -13.85 -0.21
C GLU A 32 1.31 -13.34 1.25
N LYS A 33 1.07 -12.03 1.45
CA LYS A 33 0.94 -11.47 2.81
C LYS A 33 -0.33 -11.94 3.52
N LEU A 34 -1.45 -12.05 2.82
CA LEU A 34 -2.69 -12.57 3.40
C LEU A 34 -2.54 -14.06 3.75
N GLY A 35 -1.93 -14.85 2.87
CA GLY A 35 -1.61 -16.25 3.13
C GLY A 35 -0.70 -16.41 4.35
N LYS A 36 0.33 -15.56 4.48
CA LYS A 36 1.18 -15.51 5.67
C LYS A 36 0.38 -15.23 6.95
N LEU A 37 -0.51 -14.24 6.92
CA LEU A 37 -1.37 -13.91 8.07
C LEU A 37 -2.29 -15.08 8.45
N CYS A 38 -2.84 -15.77 7.47
CA CYS A 38 -3.66 -16.96 7.70
C CYS A 38 -2.83 -18.10 8.31
N LEU A 39 -1.72 -18.49 7.67
CA LEU A 39 -0.96 -19.69 8.05
C LEU A 39 -0.16 -19.51 9.35
N GLU A 40 0.46 -18.34 9.56
CA GLU A 40 1.34 -18.12 10.72
C GLU A 40 0.61 -17.56 11.93
N TYR A 41 -0.50 -16.84 11.73
CA TYR A 41 -1.20 -16.12 12.80
C TYR A 41 -2.64 -16.60 12.98
N GLY A 42 -3.09 -17.62 12.23
CA GLY A 42 -4.44 -18.16 12.33
C GLY A 42 -5.53 -17.14 11.98
N ALA A 43 -5.21 -16.12 11.17
CA ALA A 43 -6.17 -15.08 10.84
C ALA A 43 -7.17 -15.55 9.79
N GLU A 44 -8.47 -15.43 10.09
CA GLU A 44 -9.54 -15.58 9.11
C GLU A 44 -9.66 -14.30 8.27
N ILE A 45 -9.60 -14.44 6.96
CA ILE A 45 -9.49 -13.30 6.03
C ILE A 45 -10.48 -13.46 4.90
N TYR A 46 -11.30 -12.42 4.72
CA TYR A 46 -12.10 -12.21 3.51
C TYR A 46 -11.66 -10.92 2.82
N PHE A 47 -11.06 -11.04 1.65
CA PHE A 47 -10.59 -9.92 0.85
C PHE A 47 -11.23 -9.94 -0.54
N ILE A 48 -11.78 -8.80 -0.95
CA ILE A 48 -12.30 -8.58 -2.29
C ILE A 48 -11.76 -7.28 -2.87
N ALA A 49 -11.31 -7.35 -4.13
CA ALA A 49 -10.99 -6.21 -4.97
C ALA A 49 -11.87 -6.21 -6.22
N ARG A 50 -12.48 -5.06 -6.52
CA ARG A 50 -13.22 -4.82 -7.76
C ARG A 50 -12.48 -3.79 -8.62
N ARG A 51 -12.15 -4.14 -9.85
CA ARG A 51 -11.47 -3.25 -10.82
C ARG A 51 -11.93 -3.56 -12.24
N ASN A 52 -12.28 -2.52 -13.01
CA ASN A 52 -12.70 -2.65 -14.41
C ASN A 52 -13.82 -3.70 -14.62
N GLY A 53 -14.80 -3.74 -13.72
CA GLY A 53 -15.91 -4.71 -13.78
C GLY A 53 -15.55 -6.13 -13.34
N ARG A 54 -14.29 -6.43 -13.03
CA ARG A 54 -13.84 -7.73 -12.54
C ARG A 54 -13.72 -7.73 -11.03
N ILE A 55 -14.03 -8.88 -10.43
CA ILE A 55 -13.89 -9.14 -9.00
C ILE A 55 -12.80 -10.20 -8.84
N THR A 56 -11.85 -9.94 -7.94
CA THR A 56 -10.82 -10.88 -7.51
C THR A 56 -10.76 -10.87 -5.99
N GLY A 57 -10.42 -11.98 -5.36
CA GLY A 57 -10.40 -12.05 -3.92
C GLY A 57 -9.49 -13.14 -3.37
N PHE A 58 -9.36 -13.13 -2.05
CA PHE A 58 -8.69 -14.13 -1.24
C PHE A 58 -9.60 -14.42 -0.06
N ILE A 59 -9.88 -15.70 0.17
CA ILE A 59 -10.79 -16.16 1.22
C ILE A 59 -10.09 -17.33 1.92
N THR A 60 -9.98 -17.26 3.23
CA THR A 60 -9.52 -18.40 4.04
C THR A 60 -10.63 -19.43 4.17
N PRO A 61 -10.32 -20.72 4.28
CA PRO A 61 -11.32 -21.68 4.71
C PRO A 61 -11.71 -21.44 6.18
N ASP A 62 -12.92 -21.83 6.55
CA ASP A 62 -13.38 -21.96 7.93
C ASP A 62 -12.91 -23.30 8.54
N GLU A 63 -13.29 -23.57 9.80
CA GLU A 63 -12.96 -24.82 10.49
C GLU A 63 -13.48 -26.08 9.77
N GLY A 64 -14.52 -25.95 8.95
CA GLY A 64 -15.10 -27.02 8.13
C GLY A 64 -14.41 -27.20 6.77
N GLY A 65 -13.44 -26.34 6.43
CA GLY A 65 -12.79 -26.34 5.12
C GLY A 65 -13.57 -25.58 4.04
N GLU A 66 -14.70 -24.98 4.39
CA GLU A 66 -15.54 -24.21 3.47
C GLU A 66 -15.06 -22.75 3.39
N PRO A 67 -15.32 -22.00 2.32
CA PRO A 67 -14.91 -20.60 2.24
C PRO A 67 -15.50 -19.77 3.40
N TRP A 68 -14.63 -19.18 4.21
CA TRP A 68 -15.04 -18.35 5.33
C TRP A 68 -15.86 -17.16 4.84
N SER A 69 -17.02 -16.96 5.47
CA SER A 69 -17.95 -15.89 5.14
C SER A 69 -17.82 -14.76 6.16
N PRO A 70 -17.62 -13.50 5.72
CA PRO A 70 -17.43 -12.40 6.63
C PRO A 70 -18.73 -12.10 7.39
N PRO A 71 -18.64 -11.58 8.63
CA PRO A 71 -19.82 -11.20 9.38
C PRO A 71 -20.64 -10.11 8.65
N SER A 72 -21.95 -10.18 8.79
CA SER A 72 -22.84 -9.13 8.28
C SER A 72 -22.56 -7.80 8.99
N GLN A 73 -22.93 -6.67 8.37
CA GLN A 73 -22.81 -5.35 8.99
C GLN A 73 -23.56 -5.26 10.33
N GLN A 74 -24.71 -5.94 10.46
CA GLN A 74 -25.48 -6.00 11.69
C GLN A 74 -24.81 -6.85 12.77
N SER A 75 -24.06 -7.88 12.36
CA SER A 75 -23.25 -8.70 13.27
C SER A 75 -22.06 -7.91 13.79
N LEU A 76 -21.38 -7.16 12.90
CA LEU A 76 -20.24 -6.32 13.25
C LEU A 76 -20.58 -5.23 14.26
N SER A 77 -21.78 -4.63 14.19
CA SER A 77 -22.20 -3.60 15.15
C SER A 77 -22.50 -4.12 16.55
N LYS A 78 -22.70 -5.43 16.70
CA LYS A 78 -22.97 -6.10 17.98
C LYS A 78 -21.73 -6.75 18.61
N MET A 79 -20.61 -6.80 17.89
CA MET A 79 -19.37 -7.38 18.40
C MET A 79 -18.72 -6.51 19.49
N TYR A 80 -18.14 -7.19 20.47
CA TYR A 80 -17.27 -6.58 21.47
C TYR A 80 -15.93 -7.32 21.54
N PRO A 81 -14.79 -6.61 21.45
CA PRO A 81 -14.68 -5.17 21.23
C PRO A 81 -15.16 -4.75 19.83
N PRO A 82 -15.53 -3.46 19.63
CA PRO A 82 -15.95 -2.97 18.32
C PRO A 82 -14.86 -3.20 17.26
N PRO A 83 -15.23 -3.69 16.06
CA PRO A 83 -14.25 -3.98 15.02
C PRO A 83 -13.57 -2.71 14.52
N VAL A 84 -12.25 -2.78 14.33
CA VAL A 84 -11.45 -1.64 13.85
C VAL A 84 -11.46 -1.61 12.33
N LEU A 85 -12.25 -0.69 11.76
CA LEU A 85 -12.30 -0.49 10.30
C LEU A 85 -11.27 0.56 9.84
N LYS A 86 -10.45 0.22 8.83
CA LYS A 86 -9.50 1.15 8.21
C LYS A 86 -9.94 1.48 6.79
N SER A 87 -10.06 2.77 6.49
CA SER A 87 -10.29 3.24 5.11
C SER A 87 -8.97 3.70 4.46
N PRO A 88 -8.90 3.79 3.13
CA PRO A 88 -7.73 4.35 2.44
C PRO A 88 -7.35 5.77 2.92
N ALA A 89 -8.30 6.57 3.41
CA ALA A 89 -8.03 7.88 3.98
C ALA A 89 -7.18 7.79 5.27
N ASN A 90 -7.33 6.72 6.04
CA ASN A 90 -6.54 6.46 7.25
C ASN A 90 -5.08 6.14 6.91
N CYS A 91 -4.82 5.51 5.75
CA CYS A 91 -3.47 5.13 5.32
C CYS A 91 -2.59 6.33 4.89
N ARG A 92 -3.20 7.46 4.49
CA ARG A 92 -2.46 8.65 4.00
C ARG A 92 -1.65 9.36 5.08
N ARG A 93 -2.11 9.36 6.34
CA ARG A 93 -1.44 10.11 7.44
C ARG A 93 -0.05 9.57 7.77
N ALA A 94 0.22 8.28 7.55
CA ALA A 94 1.52 7.68 7.84
C ALA A 94 2.63 8.14 6.87
N ARG A 95 2.31 8.39 5.60
CA ARG A 95 3.30 8.85 4.60
C ARG A 95 3.73 10.31 4.79
N HIS A 96 2.80 11.20 5.15
CA HIS A 96 3.15 12.60 5.41
C HIS A 96 4.06 12.80 6.63
N LYS A 97 3.91 11.98 7.68
CA LYS A 97 4.78 12.05 8.86
C LYS A 97 6.21 11.62 8.55
N ARG A 98 6.41 10.59 7.69
CA ARG A 98 7.75 10.14 7.28
C ARG A 98 8.48 11.17 6.41
N ALA A 99 7.77 11.83 5.50
CA ALA A 99 8.37 12.89 4.68
C ALA A 99 8.85 14.11 5.51
N LYS A 100 8.10 14.47 6.57
CA LYS A 100 8.49 15.57 7.47
C LYS A 100 9.67 15.22 8.39
N ALA A 101 9.84 13.95 8.78
CA ALA A 101 10.98 13.51 9.58
C ALA A 101 12.30 13.56 8.79
N ILE A 102 12.29 13.09 7.54
CA ILE A 102 13.46 13.13 6.64
C ILE A 102 13.93 14.58 6.37
N HIS A 103 13.00 15.53 6.29
CA HIS A 103 13.36 16.93 6.07
C HIS A 103 13.98 17.59 7.32
N ARG A 104 13.71 17.07 8.52
CA ARG A 104 14.30 17.59 9.77
C ARG A 104 15.72 17.09 9.99
N GLU A 105 16.01 15.84 9.60
CA GLU A 105 17.36 15.28 9.69
C GLU A 105 18.34 15.91 8.68
N THR A 106 17.84 16.30 7.50
CA THR A 106 18.66 16.98 6.49
C THR A 106 19.09 18.40 6.89
N ASN A 107 18.28 19.11 7.69
CA ASN A 107 18.69 20.41 8.23
C ASN A 107 19.64 20.30 9.44
N SER A 108 19.52 19.26 10.29
CA SER A 108 20.45 19.09 11.43
C SER A 108 21.86 18.65 11.03
N GLN A 109 22.05 18.05 9.86
CA GLN A 109 23.39 17.65 9.38
C GLN A 109 24.17 18.80 8.73
N HIS A 110 23.50 19.91 8.36
CA HIS A 110 24.18 21.08 7.79
C HIS A 110 24.79 21.98 8.88
N ASP A 111 24.16 22.08 10.06
CA ASP A 111 24.70 22.85 11.20
C ASP A 111 25.90 22.18 11.89
N ALA A 112 26.04 20.85 11.80
CA ALA A 112 27.13 20.14 12.48
C ALA A 112 28.47 20.16 11.71
N ARG A 113 28.50 20.66 10.47
CA ARG A 113 29.70 20.69 9.63
C ARG A 113 30.45 22.03 9.61
N GLU A 114 29.87 23.10 10.15
CA GLU A 114 30.52 24.42 10.17
C GLU A 114 31.36 24.68 11.43
N THR A 115 31.30 23.82 12.46
CA THR A 115 32.02 24.09 13.73
C THR A 115 33.43 23.47 13.83
N THR A 116 33.89 22.66 12.86
CA THR A 116 35.20 21.97 12.95
C THR A 116 36.32 22.56 12.08
N ALA A 117 36.08 23.66 11.38
CA ALA A 117 37.09 24.30 10.53
C ALA A 117 37.61 25.61 11.13
N ASN A 118 38.11 25.61 12.38
CA ASN A 118 38.82 26.76 12.92
C ASN A 118 39.70 26.48 14.15
N VAL A 119 40.47 25.39 14.15
CA VAL A 119 41.57 25.20 15.12
C VAL A 119 42.72 24.43 14.45
N SER A 120 43.48 25.06 13.56
CA SER A 120 44.84 24.60 13.24
C SER A 120 45.61 25.65 12.43
N SER A 121 46.18 26.64 13.11
CA SER A 121 47.32 27.45 12.64
C SER A 121 47.82 28.31 13.80
N ALA A 122 48.64 27.70 14.65
CA ALA A 122 49.56 28.39 15.54
C ALA A 122 50.64 27.39 15.93
N ASP A 123 51.71 27.35 15.14
CA ASP A 123 53.09 27.13 15.57
C ASP A 123 54.04 27.51 14.42
#